data_AF-A0A679JRM0-F1
#
_entry.id   AF-A0A679JRM0-F1
#
_cell.length_a   1.000
_cell.length_b   1.000
_cell.length_c   1.000
_cell.angle_alpha   90.00
_cell.angle_beta   90.00
_cell.angle_gamma   90.00
#
_symmetry.space_group_name_H-M   'P 1'
#
loop_
_entity.id
_entity.type
_entity.pdbx_description
1 polymer ?
#
loop_
_entity_poly.entity_id
_entity_poly.type
_entity_poly.pdbx_seq_one_letter_code
_entity_poly.pdbx_strand_id
1 'polypeptide(L)'
;MLWVLRTGAPWADLPARYGAVGTVSSRFYRWRQTGAFDRVLRRLQAQADARGDLDWDLHFVDPTVVRAHQHAIGARRSGAIGG
;
A
#
# COMPACT_ATOMS: atom_id res chain seq x y z
N MET A 1 -4.82 8.38 -11.38
CA MET A 1 -4.85 8.95 -10.02
C MET A 1 -3.88 8.24 -9.08
N LEU A 2 -3.87 6.90 -9.00
CA LEU A 2 -2.93 6.16 -8.13
C LEU A 2 -1.45 6.46 -8.44
N TRP A 3 -1.11 6.70 -9.70
CA TRP A 3 0.24 7.12 -10.08
C TRP A 3 0.63 8.45 -9.42
N VAL A 4 -0.24 9.45 -9.43
CA VAL A 4 -0.03 10.75 -8.76
C VAL A 4 0.09 10.55 -7.25
N LEU A 5 -0.80 9.74 -6.65
CA LEU A 5 -0.72 9.41 -5.21
C LEU A 5 0.57 8.71 -4.82
N ARG A 6 1.09 7.84 -5.68
CA ARG A 6 2.32 7.08 -5.44
C ARG A 6 3.57 7.93 -5.62
N THR A 7 3.55 8.89 -6.55
CA THR A 7 4.76 9.64 -6.96
C THR A 7 4.83 11.04 -6.38
N GLY A 8 3.72 11.60 -5.93
CA GLY A 8 3.63 13.00 -5.51
C GLY A 8 3.77 14.01 -6.66
N ALA A 9 3.94 13.55 -7.91
CA ALA A 9 4.11 14.41 -9.07
C ALA A 9 2.86 15.27 -9.30
N PRO A 10 3.01 16.51 -9.81
CA PRO A 10 1.87 17.37 -10.10
C PRO A 10 0.97 16.75 -11.17
N TRP A 11 -0.31 17.12 -11.15
CA TRP A 11 -1.31 16.61 -12.11
C TRP A 11 -0.94 16.86 -13.57
N ALA A 12 -0.20 17.95 -13.84
CA ALA A 12 0.29 18.29 -15.17
C ALA A 12 1.23 17.23 -15.76
N ASP A 13 1.94 16.50 -14.91
CA ASP A 13 2.93 15.49 -15.31
C ASP A 13 2.31 14.09 -15.46
N LEU A 14 0.98 13.97 -15.35
CA LEU A 14 0.30 12.69 -15.49
C LEU A 14 0.57 12.09 -16.87
N PRO A 15 1.15 10.88 -16.96
CA PRO A 15 1.40 10.25 -18.24
C PRO A 15 0.11 10.04 -19.05
N ALA A 16 0.14 10.41 -20.34
CA ALA A 16 -1.03 10.37 -21.22
C ALA A 16 -1.74 9.01 -21.28
N ARG A 17 -1.02 7.91 -21.07
CA ARG A 17 -1.58 6.55 -20.96
C ARG A 17 -2.63 6.38 -19.86
N TYR A 18 -2.67 7.26 -18.86
CA TYR A 18 -3.66 7.24 -17.79
C TYR A 18 -4.92 8.07 -18.11
N GLY A 19 -4.96 8.72 -19.27
CA GLY A 19 -6.06 9.56 -19.71
C GLY A 19 -5.86 11.05 -19.41
N ALA A 20 -6.82 11.86 -19.84
CA ALA A 20 -6.78 13.31 -19.69
C ALA A 20 -6.71 13.73 -18.22
N VAL A 21 -5.82 14.68 -17.91
CA VAL A 21 -5.57 15.19 -16.56
C VAL A 21 -6.86 15.61 -15.86
N GLY A 22 -7.73 16.36 -16.54
CA GLY A 22 -9.01 16.82 -16.00
C GLY A 22 -9.94 15.69 -15.60
N THR A 23 -10.09 14.66 -16.44
CA THR A 23 -10.94 13.50 -16.13
C THR A 23 -10.42 12.74 -14.90
N VAL A 24 -9.11 12.55 -14.82
CA VAL A 24 -8.48 11.78 -13.73
C VAL A 24 -8.50 12.57 -12.42
N SER A 25 -8.24 13.87 -12.46
CA SER A 25 -8.28 14.74 -11.28
C SER A 25 -9.71 14.93 -10.76
N SER A 26 -10.70 15.18 -11.63
CA SER A 26 -12.11 15.27 -11.22
C SER A 26 -12.60 13.98 -10.57
N ARG A 27 -12.23 12.81 -11.12
CA ARG A 27 -12.57 11.52 -10.50
C ARG A 27 -11.92 11.39 -9.12
N PHE A 28 -10.66 11.79 -8.98
CA PHE A 28 -9.96 11.77 -7.70
C PHE A 28 -10.68 12.62 -6.64
N TYR A 29 -11.04 13.86 -6.99
CA TYR A 29 -11.77 14.74 -6.07
C TYR A 29 -13.13 14.17 -5.69
N ARG A 30 -13.88 13.62 -6.65
CA ARG A 30 -15.15 12.94 -6.35
C ARG A 30 -14.96 11.76 -5.40
N TRP A 31 -13.91 10.97 -5.57
CA TRP A 31 -13.62 9.84 -4.68
C TRP A 31 -13.21 10.28 -3.28
N ARG A 32 -12.47 11.39 -3.15
CA ARG A 32 -12.20 12.00 -1.83
C ARG A 32 -13.49 12.49 -1.18
N GLN A 33 -14.30 13.28 -1.88
CA GLN A 33 -15.54 13.85 -1.34
C GLN A 33 -16.55 12.78 -0.92
N THR A 34 -16.62 11.70 -1.69
CA THR A 34 -17.56 10.60 -1.40
C THR A 34 -17.01 9.59 -0.39
N GLY A 35 -15.82 9.78 0.19
CA GLY A 35 -15.20 8.84 1.12
C GLY A 35 -14.90 7.47 0.49
N ALA A 36 -14.70 7.42 -0.83
CA ALA A 36 -14.45 6.16 -1.55
C ALA A 36 -13.12 5.52 -1.12
N PHE A 37 -12.09 6.34 -0.88
CA PHE A 37 -10.81 5.86 -0.37
C PHE A 37 -10.96 5.21 1.01
N ASP A 38 -11.74 5.81 1.91
CA ASP A 38 -11.95 5.27 3.26
C ASP A 38 -12.69 3.94 3.23
N ARG A 39 -13.65 3.78 2.31
CA ARG A 39 -14.34 2.49 2.12
C ARG A 39 -13.41 1.41 1.60
N VAL A 40 -12.57 1.74 0.61
CA VAL A 40 -11.57 0.80 0.09
C VAL A 40 -10.58 0.42 1.19
N LEU A 41 -10.06 1.41 1.93
CA LEU A 41 -9.12 1.18 3.02
C LEU A 41 -9.71 0.26 4.09
N ARG A 42 -10.91 0.57 4.59
CA ARG A 42 -11.61 -0.28 5.58
C ARG A 42 -11.81 -1.71 5.08
N ARG A 43 -12.17 -1.88 3.80
CA ARG A 43 -12.35 -3.22 3.24
C ARG A 43 -11.04 -3.99 3.17
N LEU A 44 -9.95 -3.34 2.76
CA LEU A 44 -8.62 -3.94 2.70
C LEU A 44 -8.10 -4.28 4.10
N GLN A 45 -8.32 -3.40 5.09
CA GLN A 45 -8.00 -3.66 6.48
C GLN A 45 -8.74 -4.88 7.00
N ALA A 46 -10.06 -4.96 6.79
CA ALA A 46 -10.84 -6.13 7.20
C ALA A 46 -10.36 -7.44 6.53
N GLN A 47 -9.84 -7.38 5.31
CA GLN A 47 -9.23 -8.56 4.67
C GLN A 47 -7.89 -8.94 5.28
N ALA A 48 -7.06 -7.95 5.64
CA ALA A 48 -5.77 -8.19 6.25
C ALA A 48 -5.90 -8.68 7.70
N ASP A 49 -6.83 -8.10 8.46
CA ASP A 49 -7.24 -8.55 9.80
C ASP A 49 -7.70 -10.01 9.78
N ALA A 50 -8.57 -10.38 8.83
CA ALA A 50 -9.02 -11.75 8.67
C ALA A 50 -7.90 -12.75 8.31
N ARG A 51 -6.75 -12.28 7.82
CA ARG A 51 -5.56 -13.10 7.57
C ARG A 51 -4.55 -13.07 8.72
N GLY A 52 -4.78 -12.28 9.76
CA GLY A 52 -3.84 -12.05 10.85
C GLY A 52 -2.63 -11.17 10.45
N ASP A 53 -2.75 -10.41 9.34
CA ASP A 53 -1.67 -9.56 8.83
C ASP A 53 -1.61 -8.18 9.53
N LEU A 54 -2.61 -7.85 10.34
CA LEU A 54 -2.70 -6.56 11.03
C LEU A 54 -2.53 -6.71 12.54
N ASP A 55 -1.53 -6.01 13.08
CA ASP A 55 -1.43 -5.67 14.48
C ASP A 55 -2.02 -4.27 14.69
N TRP A 56 -3.14 -4.20 15.39
CA TRP A 56 -3.86 -2.94 15.64
C TRP A 56 -3.27 -2.13 16.79
N ASP A 57 -2.46 -2.75 17.66
CA ASP A 57 -1.76 -2.08 18.76
C ASP A 57 -0.49 -1.36 18.26
N LEU A 58 -0.02 -1.73 17.06
CA LEU A 58 1.08 -1.09 16.37
C LEU A 58 0.61 0.14 15.57
N HIS A 59 0.70 1.32 16.17
CA HIS A 59 0.33 2.58 15.53
C HIS A 59 1.50 3.20 14.75
N PHE A 60 1.37 3.28 13.42
CA PHE A 60 2.29 4.05 12.58
C PHE A 60 1.66 5.38 12.16
N VAL A 61 2.27 6.50 12.55
CA VAL A 61 1.87 7.85 12.12
C VAL A 61 2.35 8.16 10.71
N ASP A 62 3.48 7.58 10.29
CA ASP A 62 3.96 7.57 8.90
C ASP A 62 4.62 6.21 8.60
N PRO A 63 3.88 5.21 8.08
CA PRO A 63 4.45 3.90 7.82
C PRO A 63 5.32 3.93 6.56
N THR A 64 6.63 3.84 6.71
CA THR A 64 7.52 3.42 5.61
C THR A 64 7.34 1.93 5.36
N VAL A 65 6.61 1.56 4.30
CA VAL A 65 6.46 0.17 3.88
C VAL A 65 7.75 -0.30 3.18
N VAL A 66 8.68 -0.86 3.95
CA VAL A 66 9.82 -1.62 3.40
C VAL A 66 9.34 -3.04 3.14
N ARG A 67 9.14 -3.39 1.87
CA ARG A 67 8.81 -4.76 1.46
C ARG A 67 10.02 -5.65 1.78
N ALA A 68 9.92 -6.50 2.80
CA ALA A 68 10.95 -7.50 3.07
C ALA A 68 11.11 -8.39 1.83
N HIS A 69 12.32 -8.47 1.28
CA HIS A 69 12.64 -9.38 0.20
C HIS A 69 12.47 -10.82 0.73
N GLN A 70 11.72 -11.64 0.00
CA GLN A 70 11.49 -13.08 0.20
C GLN A 70 12.77 -13.96 0.30
N HIS A 71 13.95 -13.35 0.28
CA HIS A 71 15.26 -14.00 0.30
C HIS A 71 15.88 -14.11 1.70
N ALA A 72 15.10 -13.90 2.77
CA ALA A 72 15.50 -14.21 4.15
C ALA A 72 15.05 -15.61 4.62
N ILE A 73 14.49 -16.44 3.72
CA ILE A 73 14.25 -17.87 3.99
C ILE A 73 15.54 -18.63 3.68
N GLY A 74 16.44 -18.73 4.67
CA GLY A 74 17.71 -19.41 4.40
C GLY A 74 18.74 -19.41 5.53
N ALA A 75 18.36 -19.82 6.75
CA ALA A 75 19.33 -20.41 7.67
C ALA A 75 18.63 -21.50 8.48
N ARG A 76 18.72 -22.76 8.01
CA ARG A 76 18.40 -23.92 8.84
C ARG A 76 19.48 -23.99 9.93
N ARG A 77 19.07 -23.90 11.20
CA ARG A 77 19.93 -24.35 12.32
C ARG A 77 20.04 -25.87 12.22
N SER A 78 21.13 -26.38 11.65
CA SER A 78 21.54 -27.76 11.88
C SER A 78 22.32 -27.79 13.20
N GLY A 79 21.66 -28.23 14.26
CA GLY A 79 22.37 -28.86 15.36
C GLY A 79 22.96 -30.17 14.86
N ALA A 80 24.25 -30.38 15.05
CA ALA A 80 24.89 -31.68 15.00
C ALA A 80 25.97 -31.71 16.09
N ILE A 81 25.64 -32.49 17.11
CA ILE A 81 26.49 -33.15 18.10
C ILE A 81 27.72 -33.84 17.49
N GLY A 82 28.85 -33.85 18.22
CA GLY A 82 29.87 -34.91 18.12
C GLY A 82 31.33 -34.44 18.05
N GLY A 83 32.12 -34.84 19.06
CA GLY A 83 33.59 -34.78 19.07
C GLY A 83 34.18 -34.51 20.44
#